data_AF-A0A1A8L668-F1
#
_entry.id   AF-A0A1A8L668-F1
#
_cell.length_a   1.000
_cell.length_b   1.000
_cell.length_c   1.000
_cell.angle_alpha   90.00
_cell.angle_beta   90.00
_cell.angle_gamma   90.00
#
_symmetry.space_group_name_H-M   'P 1'
#
loop_
_entity.id
_entity.type
_entity.pdbx_description
1 polymer ?
#
loop_
_entity_poly.entity_id
_entity_poly.type
_entity_poly.pdbx_seq_one_letter_code
_entity_poly.pdbx_strand_id
1 'polypeptide(L)'
;RKTKVMAAGRWYIREGWLKTVPPKGTEAKPKMFFLFSDMLLQAKHCSLLLPSSGEKFVGQHAFPLQDATVEKVFGHTRSQGGLLSLTFPK
;
A
#
# COMPACT_ATOMS: atom_id res chain seq x y z
N ARG A 1 14.72 3.53 15.51
CA ARG A 1 14.69 2.07 15.77
C ARG A 1 14.58 1.39 14.40
N LYS A 2 15.66 0.76 13.90
CA LYS A 2 15.74 0.21 12.53
C LYS A 2 14.81 -1.00 12.38
N THR A 3 13.85 -0.93 11.48
CA THR A 3 13.02 -2.09 11.10
C THR A 3 13.92 -3.09 10.38
N LYS A 4 14.20 -4.22 11.03
CA LYS A 4 14.91 -5.34 10.42
C LYS A 4 13.92 -6.01 9.48
N VAL A 5 14.02 -5.72 8.18
CA VAL A 5 13.15 -6.32 7.17
C VAL A 5 13.63 -7.76 6.96
N MET A 6 12.88 -8.73 7.49
CA MET A 6 13.35 -10.09 7.79
C MET A 6 13.44 -11.06 6.59
N ALA A 7 13.31 -10.58 5.34
CA ALA A 7 13.51 -11.42 4.16
C ALA A 7 14.77 -11.01 3.41
N ALA A 8 15.59 -11.97 3.01
CA ALA A 8 16.78 -11.71 2.19
C ALA A 8 16.36 -10.98 0.90
N GLY A 9 17.00 -9.84 0.60
CA GLY A 9 16.72 -9.04 -0.60
C GLY A 9 15.54 -8.05 -0.50
N ARG A 10 14.78 -8.05 0.61
CA ARG A 10 13.67 -7.10 0.80
C ARG A 10 14.18 -5.77 1.34
N TRP A 11 14.02 -4.70 0.57
CA TRP A 11 14.34 -3.34 1.01
C TRP A 11 13.13 -2.42 0.83
N TYR A 12 13.04 -1.43 1.71
CA TYR A 12 11.95 -0.46 1.71
C TYR A 12 12.20 0.61 0.64
N ILE A 13 11.17 0.90 -0.16
CA ILE A 13 11.24 1.88 -1.25
C ILE A 13 10.55 3.18 -0.84
N ARG A 14 9.27 3.10 -0.45
CA ARG A 14 8.43 4.27 -0.19
C ARG A 14 7.14 3.90 0.56
N GLU A 15 6.59 4.80 1.35
CA GLU A 15 5.20 4.77 1.82
C GLU A 15 4.35 5.87 1.16
N GLY A 16 3.03 5.67 1.17
CA GLY A 16 2.10 6.73 0.81
C GLY A 16 0.64 6.36 0.99
N TRP A 17 -0.19 7.40 1.04
CA TRP A 17 -1.64 7.27 1.05
C TRP A 17 -2.15 7.04 -0.37
N LEU A 18 -2.83 5.92 -0.59
CA LEU A 18 -3.47 5.59 -1.86
C LEU A 18 -4.96 5.31 -1.64
N LYS A 19 -5.79 5.71 -2.62
CA LYS A 19 -7.20 5.34 -2.66
C LYS A 19 -7.33 3.99 -3.36
N THR A 20 -7.97 3.04 -2.70
CA THR A 20 -8.32 1.76 -3.34
C THR A 20 -9.70 1.85 -3.97
N VAL A 21 -9.85 1.34 -5.20
CA VAL A 21 -11.16 1.24 -5.86
C VAL A 21 -12.01 0.24 -5.09
N PRO A 22 -13.17 0.63 -4.53
CA PRO A 22 -14.04 -0.30 -3.83
C PRO A 22 -14.81 -1.18 -4.82
N PRO A 23 -15.12 -2.43 -4.46
CA PRO A 23 -15.78 -3.39 -5.35
C PRO A 23 -17.26 -3.07 -5.63
N LYS A 24 -17.91 -2.34 -4.73
CA LYS A 24 -19.27 -1.79 -4.88
C LYS A 24 -19.08 -0.29 -4.78
N GLY A 25 -19.75 0.52 -5.60
CA GLY A 25 -19.54 1.97 -5.82
C GLY A 25 -19.69 2.91 -4.61
N THR A 26 -19.23 2.49 -3.44
CA THR A 26 -19.02 3.26 -2.24
C THR A 26 -17.83 4.20 -2.43
N GLU A 27 -17.67 5.13 -1.49
CA GLU A 27 -16.58 6.09 -1.54
C GLU A 27 -15.20 5.43 -1.34
N ALA A 28 -14.24 5.81 -2.19
CA ALA A 28 -12.87 5.34 -2.09
C ALA A 28 -12.14 6.00 -0.91
N LYS A 29 -11.94 5.25 0.17
CA LYS A 29 -11.20 5.72 1.36
C LYS A 29 -9.69 5.60 1.15
N PRO A 30 -8.89 6.61 1.55
CA PRO A 30 -7.44 6.51 1.53
C PRO A 30 -6.97 5.46 2.54
N LYS A 31 -5.98 4.67 2.14
CA LYS A 31 -5.28 3.71 2.99
C LYS A 31 -3.79 3.95 2.90
N MET A 32 -3.07 3.66 3.97
CA MET A 32 -1.62 3.75 3.98
C MET A 32 -1.02 2.50 3.34
N PHE A 33 -0.03 2.69 2.47
CA PHE A 33 0.70 1.61 1.83
C PHE A 33 2.20 1.77 2.05
N PHE A 34 2.90 0.64 2.18
CA PHE A 34 4.35 0.55 2.25
C PHE A 34 4.85 -0.32 1.11
N LEU A 35 5.62 0.27 0.20
CA LEU A 35 6.24 -0.41 -0.93
C LEU A 35 7.62 -0.90 -0.53
N PHE A 36 7.82 -2.20 -0.71
CA PHE A 36 9.09 -2.89 -0.65
C PHE A 36 9.46 -3.38 -2.05
N SER A 37 10.71 -3.81 -2.22
CA SER A 37 11.22 -4.36 -3.47
C SER A 37 10.44 -5.55 -4.02
N ASP A 38 9.80 -6.33 -3.15
CA ASP A 38 9.12 -7.57 -3.51
C ASP A 38 7.63 -7.59 -3.14
N MET A 39 7.12 -6.57 -2.43
CA MET A 39 5.74 -6.53 -1.96
C MET A 39 5.22 -5.11 -1.76
N LEU A 40 3.91 -4.94 -1.94
CA LEU A 40 3.17 -3.77 -1.48
C LEU A 40 2.32 -4.15 -0.26
N LEU A 41 2.53 -3.48 0.87
CA LEU A 41 1.81 -3.75 2.12
C LEU A 41 0.76 -2.66 2.38
N GLN A 42 -0.51 -3.03 2.43
CA GLN A 42 -1.58 -2.17 2.92
C GLN A 42 -1.60 -2.18 4.44
N ALA A 43 -1.68 -1.02 5.07
CA ALA A 43 -1.76 -0.89 6.52
C ALA A 43 -2.89 0.07 6.95
N LYS A 44 -3.32 -0.08 8.21
CA LYS A 44 -4.30 0.79 8.86
C LYS A 44 -3.64 1.50 10.03
N HIS A 45 -4.01 2.76 10.27
CA HIS A 45 -3.58 3.47 11.46
C HIS A 45 -4.03 2.74 12.74
N CYS A 46 -3.11 2.62 13.69
CA CYS A 46 -3.32 1.97 14.97
C CYS A 46 -3.72 3.04 15.99
N SER A 47 -5.00 3.08 16.37
CA SER A 47 -5.52 4.04 17.36
C SER A 47 -5.38 3.54 18.80
N LEU A 48 -4.38 2.69 19.10
CA LEU A 48 -4.17 2.23 20.48
C LEU A 48 -3.95 3.45 21.38
N LEU A 49 -4.79 3.57 22.41
CA LEU A 49 -5.05 4.69 23.33
C LEU A 49 -3.84 5.23 24.11
N LEU A 50 -2.60 4.94 23.71
CA LEU A 50 -1.38 5.36 24.37
C LEU A 50 -0.73 6.54 23.63
N PRO A 51 -0.50 7.69 24.29
CA PRO A 51 0.17 8.87 23.72
C PRO A 51 1.65 8.68 23.33
N SER A 52 2.17 7.45 23.34
CA SER A 52 3.60 7.20 23.18
C SER A 52 3.99 7.00 21.71
N SER A 53 4.51 8.09 21.14
CA SER A 53 5.49 8.15 20.05
C SER A 53 5.10 7.55 18.68
N GLY A 54 4.82 8.44 17.73
CA GLY A 54 4.82 8.20 16.28
C GLY A 54 3.52 7.64 15.70
N GLU A 55 3.24 7.94 14.42
CA GLU A 55 2.19 7.27 13.67
C GLU A 55 2.49 5.76 13.63
N LYS A 56 1.59 4.95 14.19
CA LYS A 56 1.71 3.50 14.23
C LYS A 56 0.74 2.91 13.23
N PHE A 57 1.22 1.98 12.42
CA PHE A 57 0.41 1.28 11.43
C PHE A 57 0.43 -0.22 11.69
N VAL A 58 -0.72 -0.87 11.51
CA VAL A 58 -0.85 -2.32 11.53
C VAL A 58 -1.07 -2.79 10.11
N GLY A 59 -0.23 -3.72 9.64
CA GLY A 59 -0.38 -4.36 8.34
C GLY A 59 -1.70 -5.11 8.24
N GLN A 60 -2.41 -4.93 7.13
CA GLN A 60 -3.71 -5.53 6.86
C GLN A 60 -3.63 -6.54 5.73
N HIS A 61 -2.92 -6.21 4.65
CA HIS A 61 -2.82 -7.08 3.49
C HIS A 61 -1.47 -6.90 2.81
N ALA A 62 -0.87 -8.01 2.39
CA ALA A 62 0.41 -8.04 1.69
C ALA A 62 0.19 -8.50 0.25
N PHE A 63 0.57 -7.67 -0.70
CA PHE A 63 0.49 -7.93 -2.14
C PHE A 63 1.89 -8.29 -2.65
N PRO A 64 2.19 -9.57 -2.93
CA PRO A 64 3.49 -9.96 -3.49
C PRO A 64 3.64 -9.43 -4.93
N LEU A 65 4.73 -8.73 -5.22
CA LEU A 65 4.94 -8.06 -6.51
C LEU A 65 5.71 -8.92 -7.52
N GLN A 66 6.33 -10.02 -7.08
CA GLN A 66 7.17 -10.87 -7.94
C GLN A 66 6.42 -11.40 -9.16
N ASP A 67 5.15 -11.78 -8.98
CA ASP A 67 4.31 -12.32 -10.05
C ASP A 67 3.15 -11.39 -10.43
N ALA A 68 3.11 -10.17 -9.87
CA ALA A 68 2.02 -9.25 -10.13
C ALA A 68 2.23 -8.48 -11.44
N THR A 69 1.21 -8.45 -12.30
CA THR A 69 1.17 -7.54 -13.43
C THR A 69 0.65 -6.18 -12.97
N VAL A 70 1.38 -5.11 -13.30
CA VAL A 70 0.99 -3.73 -13.00
C VAL A 70 0.61 -3.02 -14.29
N GLU A 71 -0.64 -2.59 -14.39
CA GLU A 71 -1.15 -1.88 -15.56
C GLU A 71 -1.65 -0.49 -15.19
N LYS A 72 -1.32 0.51 -16.00
CA LYS A 72 -1.88 1.86 -15.88
C LYS A 72 -3.20 1.91 -16.65
N VAL A 73 -4.32 1.91 -15.93
CA VAL A 73 -5.66 1.83 -16.54
C VAL A 73 -6.23 3.22 -16.88
N PHE A 74 -5.91 4.24 -16.09
CA PHE A 74 -6.31 5.63 -16.37
C PHE A 74 -5.16 6.61 -16.18
N GLY A 75 -5.03 7.57 -17.09
CA GLY A 75 -3.91 8.49 -17.05
C GLY A 75 -4.09 9.80 -17.78
N HIS A 76 -5.27 10.42 -17.71
CA HIS A 76 -5.47 11.84 -18.02
C HIS A 76 -6.45 12.44 -16.98
N THR A 77 -6.13 12.35 -15.68
CA THR A 77 -6.85 13.16 -14.69
C THR A 77 -6.14 14.50 -14.65
N ARG A 78 -6.83 15.58 -15.05
CA ARG A 78 -6.26 16.92 -15.23
C ARG A 78 -5.71 17.58 -13.95
N SER A 79 -5.46 16.84 -12.86
CA SER A 79 -4.76 17.30 -11.64
C SER A 79 -4.64 16.28 -10.50
N GLN A 80 -5.16 15.05 -10.59
CA GLN A 80 -5.34 14.16 -9.40
C GLN A 80 -4.62 12.79 -9.48
N GLY A 81 -3.70 12.58 -10.42
CA GLY A 81 -2.89 11.36 -10.52
C GLY A 81 -3.37 10.35 -11.58
N GLY A 82 -3.11 9.05 -11.36
CA GLY A 82 -3.44 7.96 -12.27
C GLY A 82 -3.94 6.72 -11.54
N LEU A 83 -4.71 5.87 -12.24
CA LEU A 83 -5.17 4.60 -11.70
C LEU A 83 -4.24 3.48 -12.16
N LEU A 84 -3.85 2.64 -11.20
CA LEU A 84 -3.08 1.43 -11.43
C LEU A 84 -3.96 0.22 -11.10
N SER A 85 -3.90 -0.80 -11.94
CA SER A 85 -4.42 -2.13 -11.67
C SER A 85 -3.26 -3.05 -11.30
N LEU A 86 -3.47 -3.86 -10.26
CA LEU A 86 -2.57 -4.93 -9.85
C LEU A 86 -3.31 -6.25 -10.06
N THR A 87 -2.77 -7.09 -10.93
CA THR A 87 -3.32 -8.42 -11.22
C THR A 87 -2.34 -9.46 -10.73
N PHE A 88 -2.82 -10.43 -9.95
CA PHE A 88 -2.00 -11.52 -9.42
C PHE A 88 -2.40 -12.83 -10.11
N PRO A 89 -1.46 -13.77 -10.32
CA PRO A 89 -1.80 -15.09 -10.83
C PRO A 89 -2.72 -15.83 -9.86
N LYS A 90 -3.57 -16.70 -10.40
CA LYS A 90 -4.51 -17.52 -9.64
C LYS A 90 -3.81 -18.72 -9.01
#